data_AF-A0A7J6DJK9-F1
#
_entry.id   AF-A0A7J6DJK9-F1
#
_cell.length_a   1.000
_cell.length_b   1.000
_cell.length_c   1.000
_cell.angle_alpha   90.00
_cell.angle_beta   90.00
_cell.angle_gamma   90.00
#
_symmetry.space_group_name_H-M   'P 1'
#
loop_
_entity.id
_entity.type
_entity.pdbx_description
1 polymer ?
#
loop_
_entity_poly.entity_id
_entity_poly.type
_entity_poly.pdbx_seq_one_letter_code
_entity_poly.pdbx_strand_id
1 'polypeptide(L)' 'MLPKCLRIADLGCSSGPNTLTAVSNIFDIIEASSQSFNINSPTFQVFLNDLPGNDFNAVFRSLSSFYEKLKKEK' A
#
# COMPACT_ATOMS: atom_id res chain seq x y z
N MET A 1 -20.47 6.30 -0.49
CA MET A 1 -19.68 6.15 -1.74
C MET A 1 -18.22 6.26 -1.36
N LEU A 2 -17.37 5.28 -1.72
CA LEU A 2 -15.92 5.41 -1.51
C LEU A 2 -15.34 6.46 -2.47
N PRO A 3 -14.29 7.20 -2.06
CA PRO A 3 -13.60 8.12 -2.95
C PRO A 3 -12.98 7.34 -4.11
N LYS A 4 -12.93 7.94 -5.31
CA LYS A 4 -12.29 7.29 -6.47
C LYS A 4 -10.83 6.94 -6.21
N CYS A 5 -10.14 7.76 -5.41
CA CYS A 5 -8.76 7.54 -4.98
C CYS A 5 -8.65 7.67 -3.47
N LEU A 6 -8.12 6.64 -2.82
CA LEU A 6 -7.80 6.65 -1.41
C LEU A 6 -6.30 6.92 -1.23
N ARG A 7 -5.99 7.91 -0.38
CA ARG A 7 -4.61 8.29 -0.06
C ARG A 7 -4.24 7.79 1.31
N ILE A 8 -3.10 7.12 1.41
CA ILE A 8 -2.56 6.54 2.64
C ILE A 8 -1.17 7.13 2.85
N ALA A 9 -0.84 7.49 4.09
CA ALA A 9 0.50 7.93 4.46
C ALA A 9 1.03 7.06 5.60
N ASP A 10 2.20 6.48 5.41
CA ASP A 10 2.97 5.83 6.47
C ASP A 10 4.06 6.79 6.95
N LEU A 11 4.03 7.14 8.24
CA LEU A 11 4.91 8.12 8.86
C LEU A 11 5.90 7.39 9.77
N GLY A 12 7.16 7.32 9.36
CA GLY A 12 8.17 6.45 9.96
C GLY A 12 8.24 5.09 9.26
N CYS A 13 8.20 5.08 7.93
CA CYS A 13 8.13 3.85 7.13
C CYS A 13 9.37 2.97 7.23
N SER A 14 10.50 3.53 7.66
CA SER A 14 11.82 2.91 7.64
C SER A 14 12.16 2.36 6.25
N SER A 15 13.07 1.38 6.20
CA SER A 15 13.53 0.71 4.98
C SER A 15 13.20 -0.79 4.94
N GLY A 16 12.51 -1.29 5.98
CA GLY A 16 12.15 -2.69 6.12
C GLY A 16 10.88 -3.08 5.35
N PRO A 17 10.56 -4.38 5.25
CA PRO A 17 9.38 -4.86 4.54
C PRO A 17 8.06 -4.50 5.22
N ASN A 18 8.12 -4.08 6.50
CA ASN A 18 6.94 -3.83 7.34
C ASN A 18 5.99 -2.80 6.73
N THR A 19 6.52 -1.72 6.14
CA THR A 19 5.69 -0.69 5.51
C THR A 19 4.87 -1.25 4.35
N LEU A 20 5.48 -2.06 3.49
CA LEU A 20 4.79 -2.69 2.35
C LEU A 20 3.77 -3.74 2.80
N THR A 21 4.09 -4.50 3.86
CA THR A 21 3.13 -5.44 4.47
C THR A 21 1.92 -4.70 5.05
N ALA A 22 2.12 -3.59 5.75
CA ALA A 22 1.03 -2.77 6.28
C ALA A 22 0.14 -2.23 5.16
N VAL A 23 0.74 -1.73 4.08
CA VAL A 23 0.02 -1.27 2.88
C VAL A 23 -0.80 -2.40 2.25
N SER A 24 -0.24 -3.61 2.11
CA SER A 24 -0.96 -4.78 1.59
C SER A 24 -2.20 -5.09 2.42
N ASN A 25 -2.05 -5.16 3.75
CA ASN A 25 -3.16 -5.47 4.65
C ASN A 25 -4.28 -4.42 4.54
N ILE A 26 -3.93 -3.14 4.38
CA ILE A 26 -4.92 -2.07 4.18
C ILE A 26 -5.68 -2.27 2.86
N PHE A 27 -4.98 -2.66 1.79
CA PHE A 27 -5.62 -2.94 0.49
C PHE A 27 -6.62 -4.09 0.61
N ASP A 28 -6.24 -5.17 1.28
CA ASP A 28 -7.08 -6.37 1.43
C ASP A 28 -8.37 -6.05 2.21
N ILE A 29 -8.26 -5.29 3.30
CA ILE A 29 -9.42 -4.86 4.09
C ILE A 29 -10.38 -3.99 3.27
N ILE A 30 -9.85 -3.06 2.47
CA ILE A 30 -10.67 -2.13 1.68
C ILE A 30 -11.31 -2.84 0.49
N GLU A 31 -10.62 -3.79 -0.12
CA GLU A 31 -11.18 -4.62 -1.17
C GLU A 31 -12.30 -5.52 -0.66
N ALA A 32 -12.07 -6.22 0.46
CA ALA A 32 -13.11 -7.03 1.11
C ALA A 32 -14.34 -6.19 1.52
N SER A 33 -14.10 -4.97 2.00
CA SER A 33 -15.18 -4.03 2.31
C SER A 33 -15.92 -3.59 1.05
N SER A 34 -15.20 -3.26 -0.03
CA SER A 34 -15.79 -2.82 -1.30
C SER A 34 -16.67 -3.90 -1.93
N GLN A 35 -16.21 -5.16 -1.89
CA GLN A 35 -16.98 -6.32 -2.32
C GLN A 35 -18.25 -6.50 -1.47
N SER A 36 -18.14 -6.38 -0.14
CA SER A 36 -19.28 -6.51 0.78
C SER A 36 -20.37 -5.46 0.55
N PHE A 37 -19.99 -4.25 0.11
CA PHE A 37 -20.93 -3.19 -0.23
C PHE A 37 -21.33 -3.15 -1.72
N ASN A 38 -20.86 -4.10 -2.53
CA ASN A 38 -21.05 -4.16 -3.98
C ASN A 38 -20.70 -2.84 -4.70
N ILE A 39 -19.57 -2.24 -4.30
CA ILE A 39 -19.03 -1.01 -4.88
C ILE A 39 -17.67 -1.26 -5.53
N ASN A 40 -17.32 -0.43 -6.50
CA ASN A 40 -16.01 -0.49 -7.14
C ASN A 40 -14.90 -0.17 -6.14
N SER A 41 -13.85 -0.98 -6.14
CA SER A 41 -12.63 -0.72 -5.37
C SER A 41 -11.99 0.60 -5.80
N PRO A 42 -11.53 1.43 -4.85
CA PRO A 42 -10.86 2.70 -5.16
C PRO A 42 -9.44 2.46 -5.70
N THR A 43 -8.88 3.44 -6.41
CA THR A 43 -7.44 3.46 -6.66
C THR A 43 -6.70 3.86 -5.40
N PHE A 44 -5.50 3.35 -5.19
CA PHE A 44 -4.69 3.67 -4.02
C PHE A 44 -3.50 4.56 -4.38
N GLN A 45 -3.22 5.54 -3.52
CA GLN A 45 -2.01 6.34 -3.57
C GLN A 45 -1.36 6.32 -2.18
N VAL A 46 -0.14 5.82 -2.10
CA VAL A 46 0.57 5.63 -0.84
C VAL A 46 1.77 6.58 -0.77
N PHE A 47 1.90 7.29 0.35
CA PHE A 47 3.03 8.14 0.69
C PHE A 47 3.83 7.44 1.79
N LEU A 48 5.10 7.14 1.51
CA LEU A 48 6.03 6.57 2.50
C LEU A 48 6.97 7.68 2.94
N ASN A 49 6.85 8.08 4.21
CA ASN A 49 7.58 9.20 4.76
C ASN A 49 8.48 8.74 5.91
N ASP A 50 9.71 9.25 5.93
CA ASP A 50 10.65 9.09 7.03
C ASP A 50 11.64 10.27 7.02
N LEU A 51 12.55 10.31 7.98
CA LEU A 51 13.62 11.29 8.05
C LEU A 51 14.56 11.17 6.83
N PRO A 52 15.26 12.24 6.44
CA PRO A 52 16.17 12.24 5.27
C PRO A 52 17.29 11.17 5.30
N GLY A 53 17.60 10.62 6.48
CA GLY A 53 18.60 9.55 6.64
C GLY A 53 18.10 8.14 6.32
N ASN A 54 16.81 7.95 6.01
CA ASN A 54 16.25 6.65 5.66
C ASN A 54 16.72 6.19 4.27
N ASP A 55 16.94 4.89 4.10
CA ASP A 55 17.29 4.29 2.80
C ASP A 55 16.02 4.02 1.96
N PHE A 56 15.44 5.08 1.40
CA PHE A 56 14.33 4.95 0.46
C PHE A 56 14.68 4.10 -0.78
N ASN A 57 15.96 3.96 -1.14
CA ASN A 57 16.35 3.10 -2.26
C ASN A 57 16.12 1.62 -1.95
N ALA A 58 16.28 1.19 -0.70
CA ALA A 58 15.92 -0.16 -0.27
C ALA A 58 14.41 -0.42 -0.42
N VAL A 59 13.59 0.57 -0.07
CA VAL A 59 12.13 0.51 -0.28
C VAL A 59 11.82 0.39 -1.78
N PHE A 60 12.40 1.25 -2.62
CA PHE A 60 12.18 1.23 -4.07
C PHE A 60 12.61 -0.08 -4.72
N ARG A 61 13.74 -0.67 -4.29
CA ARG A 61 14.19 -1.98 -4.76
C ARG A 61 13.20 -3.10 -4.42
N SER A 62 12.49 -2.98 -3.30
CA SER A 62 11.48 -3.95 -2.85
C SER A 62 10.12 -3.78 -3.55
N LEU A 63 9.87 -2.66 -4.26
CA LEU A 63 8.58 -2.41 -4.90
C LEU A 63 8.28 -3.40 -6.03
N SER A 64 9.28 -3.83 -6.78
CA SER A 64 9.08 -4.77 -7.90
C SER A 64 8.50 -6.11 -7.41
N SER A 65 9.10 -6.70 -6.38
CA SER A 65 8.62 -7.95 -5.77
C SER A 65 7.25 -7.77 -5.11
N PHE A 66 7.01 -6.61 -4.49
CA PHE A 66 5.71 -6.26 -3.93
C PHE A 66 4.61 -6.21 -4.99
N TYR A 67 4.83 -5.56 -6.13
CA TYR A 67 3.84 -5.53 -7.22
C TYR A 67 3.60 -6.91 -7.82
N GLU A 68 4.64 -7.74 -7.96
CA GLU A 68 4.47 -9.12 -8.43
C GLU A 68 3.67 -9.98 -7.44
N LYS A 69 3.82 -9.75 -6.13
CA LYS A 69 3.01 -10.38 -5.10
C LYS A 69 1.53 -9.95 -5.24
N LEU A 70 1.28 -8.64 -5.33
CA LEU A 70 -0.08 -8.10 -5.48
C LEU A 70 -0.80 -8.63 -6.73
N LYS A 71 -0.11 -8.84 -7.85
CA LYS A 71 -0.69 -9.42 -9.08
C LYS A 71 -0.99 -10.91 -9.00
N LYS A 72 -0.32 -11.65 -8.10
CA LYS A 72 -0.51 -13.10 -7.94
C LYS A 72 -1.63 -13.42 -6.96
N GLU A 73 -1.82 -12.55 -5.97
CA GLU A 73 -2.81 -12.72 -4.90
C GLU A 73 -4.18 -12.12 -5.25
N LYS A 74 -4.29 -11.37 -6.36
CA LYS A 74 -5.53 -10.79 -6.90
C LYS A 74 -5.76 -11.25 -8.34
#